data_AF-A0A3B1DH99-F1
#
_entry.id   AF-A0A3B1DH99-F1
#
_cell.length_a   1.000
_cell.length_b   1.000
_cell.length_c   1.000
_cell.angle_alpha   90.00
_cell.angle_beta   90.00
_cell.angle_gamma   90.00
#
_symmetry.space_group_name_H-M   'P 1'
#
loop_
_entity.id
_entity.type
_entity.pdbx_description
1 polymer ?
#
loop_
_entity_poly.entity_id
_entity_poly.type
_entity_poly.pdbx_seq_one_letter_code
_entity_poly.pdbx_strand_id
1 'polypeptide(L)'
;EIPLIEDCCEALGTTRRGRACGSFGRAGVFGFYPNKQITTGEGGMIVTDDERLAETCRSLRNQGRPIPRRGEHGLGTWLAHERLGYNCRLSELNAAVGVAQMRRLDDLIAARQRVARGYMSRLMGREGMGR
;
A
#
# COMPACT_ATOMS: atom_id res chain seq x y z
N GLU A 1 14.47 21.01 5.75
CA GLU A 1 13.11 20.43 5.88
C GLU A 1 13.24 18.93 6.10
N ILE A 2 12.37 18.31 6.91
CA ILE A 2 12.39 16.87 7.21
C ILE A 2 11.25 16.18 6.43
N PRO A 3 11.52 15.20 5.54
CA PRO A 3 10.48 14.53 4.78
C PRO A 3 9.60 13.64 5.67
N LEU A 4 8.29 13.70 5.50
CA LEU A 4 7.32 12.80 6.12
C LEU A 4 7.02 11.63 5.18
N ILE A 5 7.20 10.40 5.66
CA ILE A 5 6.76 9.17 5.00
C ILE A 5 5.80 8.46 5.96
N GLU A 6 4.64 8.08 5.47
CA GLU A 6 3.64 7.41 6.28
C GLU A 6 3.76 5.90 6.15
N ASP A 7 3.90 5.20 7.28
CA ASP A 7 3.59 3.77 7.35
C ASP A 7 2.08 3.61 7.56
N CYS A 8 1.38 3.18 6.51
CA CYS A 8 -0.05 2.96 6.45
C CYS A 8 -0.41 1.47 6.36
N CYS A 9 0.48 0.58 6.80
CA CYS A 9 0.24 -0.87 6.70
C CYS A 9 -1.02 -1.37 7.42
N GLU A 10 -1.62 -0.58 8.31
CA GLU A 10 -2.88 -0.91 9.02
C GLU A 10 -3.99 0.14 8.78
N ALA A 11 -3.80 1.04 7.81
CA ALA A 11 -4.63 2.23 7.63
C ALA A 11 -5.37 2.28 6.28
N LEU A 12 -5.34 1.22 5.49
CA LEU A 12 -6.06 1.18 4.21
C LEU A 12 -7.57 1.38 4.41
N GLY A 13 -8.16 2.32 3.65
CA GLY A 13 -9.57 2.69 3.73
C GLY A 13 -9.94 3.55 4.94
N THR A 14 -8.95 4.07 5.66
CA THR A 14 -9.17 5.02 6.76
C THR A 14 -8.90 6.46 6.33
N THR A 15 -9.57 7.40 7.00
CA THR A 15 -9.38 8.84 6.79
C THR A 15 -9.14 9.56 8.11
N ARG A 16 -8.40 10.66 8.06
CA ARG A 16 -8.20 11.60 9.16
C ARG A 16 -8.52 13.00 8.67
N ARG A 17 -9.49 13.66 9.32
CA ARG A 17 -9.95 15.02 8.94
C ARG A 17 -10.33 15.13 7.45
N GLY A 18 -11.04 14.12 6.93
CA GLY A 18 -11.51 14.09 5.54
C GLY A 18 -10.45 13.71 4.50
N ARG A 19 -9.19 13.51 4.89
CA ARG A 19 -8.09 13.10 4.01
C ARG A 19 -7.72 11.64 4.23
N ALA A 20 -7.50 10.88 3.17
CA ALA A 20 -7.13 9.47 3.24
C ALA A 20 -5.71 9.27 3.81
N CYS A 21 -5.53 8.25 4.65
CA CYS A 21 -4.19 7.86 5.11
C CYS A 21 -3.28 7.50 3.91
N GLY A 22 -2.00 7.84 4.03
CA GLY A 22 -1.00 7.67 2.96
C GLY A 22 -0.91 8.86 2.01
N SER A 23 -1.72 9.90 2.21
CA SER A 23 -1.65 11.11 1.41
C SER A 23 -1.08 12.32 2.14
N PHE A 24 -0.83 12.27 3.46
CA PHE A 24 -0.37 13.40 4.28
C PHE A 24 1.10 13.77 4.08
N GLY A 25 1.95 12.77 3.84
CA GLY A 25 3.39 12.95 3.64
C GLY A 25 3.79 13.05 2.17
N ARG A 26 5.10 12.93 1.93
CA ARG A 26 5.66 12.80 0.58
C ARG A 26 5.31 11.45 -0.04
N ALA A 27 5.16 10.41 0.78
CA ALA A 27 4.66 9.11 0.34
C ALA A 27 3.97 8.37 1.48
N GLY A 28 3.04 7.49 1.11
CA GLY A 28 2.42 6.50 1.99
C GLY A 28 2.79 5.08 1.57
N VAL A 29 2.99 4.20 2.55
CA VAL A 29 3.36 2.80 2.34
C VAL A 29 2.27 1.89 2.90
N PHE A 30 1.79 0.95 2.11
CA PHE A 30 0.81 -0.06 2.52
C PHE A 30 1.41 -1.46 2.42
N GLY A 31 0.97 -2.35 3.31
CA GLY A 31 1.32 -3.77 3.29
C GLY A 31 0.06 -4.62 3.07
N PHE A 32 0.22 -5.74 2.38
CA PHE A 32 -0.87 -6.64 1.99
C PHE A 32 -0.64 -8.10 2.45
N TYR A 33 0.03 -8.27 3.59
CA TYR A 33 0.18 -9.56 4.29
C TYR A 33 -1.22 -10.15 4.65
N PRO A 34 -1.38 -11.47 4.88
CA PRO A 34 -2.70 -12.09 4.99
C PRO A 34 -3.61 -11.57 6.10
N ASN A 35 -3.05 -10.95 7.15
CA ASN A 35 -3.83 -10.39 8.26
C ASN A 35 -4.28 -8.93 8.08
N LYS A 36 -3.84 -8.27 7.00
CA LYS A 36 -4.17 -6.86 6.69
C LYS A 36 -5.60 -6.70 6.20
N GLN A 37 -6.06 -5.45 6.02
CA GLN A 37 -7.44 -5.11 5.63
C GLN A 37 -7.84 -5.84 4.35
N ILE A 38 -6.93 -5.87 3.38
CA ILE A 38 -6.92 -6.75 2.21
C ILE A 38 -5.60 -7.50 2.15
N THR A 39 -5.53 -8.54 1.32
CA THR A 39 -4.27 -9.27 1.10
C THR A 39 -3.98 -9.53 -0.37
N THR A 40 -2.70 -9.68 -0.69
CA THR A 40 -2.22 -10.23 -1.96
C THR A 40 -1.47 -11.56 -1.73
N GLY A 41 -1.67 -12.21 -0.58
CA GLY A 41 -0.75 -13.21 -0.04
C GLY A 41 0.44 -12.51 0.60
N GLU A 42 1.40 -12.10 -0.23
CA GLU A 42 2.49 -11.18 0.12
C GLU A 42 2.46 -9.98 -0.81
N GLY A 43 2.80 -8.79 -0.31
CA GLY A 43 2.88 -7.59 -1.14
C GLY A 43 2.81 -6.29 -0.36
N GLY A 44 2.99 -5.19 -1.10
CA GLY A 44 2.89 -3.84 -0.59
C GLY A 44 2.77 -2.82 -1.71
N MET A 45 2.54 -1.57 -1.34
CA MET A 45 2.34 -0.48 -2.27
C MET A 45 2.91 0.82 -1.70
N ILE A 46 3.50 1.62 -2.58
CA ILE A 46 3.86 3.00 -2.27
C ILE A 46 2.92 3.90 -3.08
N VAL A 47 2.34 4.89 -2.42
CA VAL A 47 1.57 5.96 -3.05
C VAL A 47 2.29 7.29 -2.83
N THR A 48 2.26 8.17 -3.81
CA THR A 48 2.89 9.49 -3.77
C THR A 48 2.34 10.36 -4.90
N ASP A 49 2.27 11.67 -4.66
CA ASP A 49 1.98 12.67 -5.69
C ASP A 49 3.27 13.21 -6.36
N ASP A 50 4.45 12.79 -5.88
CA ASP A 50 5.76 13.17 -6.45
C ASP A 50 6.11 12.21 -7.60
N GLU A 51 5.95 12.69 -8.84
CA GLU A 51 6.23 11.92 -10.05
C GLU A 51 7.67 11.39 -10.10
N ARG A 52 8.65 12.17 -9.64
CA ARG A 52 10.07 11.77 -9.64
C ARG A 52 10.32 10.65 -8.64
N LEU A 53 9.65 10.69 -7.49
CA LEU A 53 9.68 9.61 -6.52
C LEU A 53 9.01 8.36 -7.07
N ALA A 54 7.83 8.49 -7.69
CA ALA A 54 7.12 7.37 -8.30
C ALA A 54 7.96 6.68 -9.40
N GLU A 55 8.63 7.46 -10.25
CA GLU A 55 9.54 6.95 -11.28
C GLU A 55 10.72 6.20 -10.65
N THR A 56 11.32 6.79 -9.63
CA THR A 56 12.44 6.17 -8.90
C THR A 56 12.02 4.84 -8.27
N CYS A 57 10.86 4.78 -7.60
CA CYS A 57 10.32 3.56 -7.01
C CYS A 57 10.05 2.48 -8.06
N ARG A 58 9.47 2.84 -9.22
CA ARG A 58 9.20 1.91 -10.33
C ARG A 58 10.49 1.36 -10.95
N SER A 59 11.54 2.19 -11.05
CA SER A 59 12.85 1.74 -11.50
C SER A 59 13.48 0.80 -10.46
N LEU A 60 13.55 1.22 -9.20
CA LEU A 60 14.14 0.43 -8.11
C LEU A 60 13.46 -0.92 -7.92
N ARG A 61 12.14 -1.03 -7.98
CA ARG A 61 11.44 -2.34 -7.84
C ARG A 61 11.75 -3.33 -8.98
N ASN A 62 12.27 -2.81 -10.10
CA ASN A 62 12.51 -3.53 -11.35
C ASN A 62 14.00 -3.52 -11.72
N GLN A 63 14.87 -3.85 -10.77
CA GLN A 63 16.32 -3.95 -10.94
C GLN A 63 16.99 -2.65 -11.39
N GLY A 64 16.37 -1.49 -11.15
CA GLY A 64 16.93 -0.19 -11.57
C GLY A 64 16.82 0.08 -13.07
N ARG A 65 15.95 -0.66 -13.76
CA ARG A 65 15.65 -0.41 -15.17
C ARG A 65 14.97 0.96 -15.36
N PRO A 66 15.26 1.68 -16.45
CA PRO A 66 14.50 2.87 -16.79
C PRO A 66 13.03 2.52 -17.08
N ILE A 67 12.13 3.48 -16.87
CA ILE A 67 10.75 3.35 -17.30
C ILE A 67 10.71 3.74 -18.78
N PRO A 68 10.26 2.86 -19.69
CA PRO A 68 10.19 3.18 -21.10
C PRO A 68 9.30 4.41 -21.31
N ARG A 69 9.78 5.42 -22.04
CA ARG A 69 8.91 6.53 -22.46
C ARG A 69 7.98 6.03 -23.57
N ARG A 70 6.81 6.66 -23.70
CA ARG A 70 5.82 6.27 -24.70
C ARG A 70 6.44 6.30 -26.11
N GLY A 71 6.55 5.14 -26.74
CA GLY A 71 7.17 4.98 -28.07
C GLY A 71 8.59 4.40 -28.05
N GLU A 72 9.28 4.41 -26.91
CA GLU A 72 10.60 3.79 -26.74
C GLU A 72 10.45 2.30 -26.43
N HIS A 73 10.32 1.48 -27.46
CA HIS A 73 10.31 0.03 -27.34
C HIS A 73 11.52 -0.54 -28.09
N GLY A 74 12.40 -1.25 -27.36
CA GLY A 74 13.58 -1.87 -27.95
C GLY A 74 14.37 -2.68 -26.92
N LEU A 75 15.14 -3.66 -27.39
CA LEU A 75 15.95 -4.54 -26.55
C LEU A 75 16.95 -3.76 -25.66
N GLY A 76 17.38 -2.57 -26.12
CA GLY A 76 18.33 -1.72 -25.40
C GLY A 76 17.83 -1.19 -24.06
N THR A 77 16.55 -0.77 -23.97
CA THR A 77 15.97 -0.31 -22.70
C THR A 77 15.71 -1.46 -21.73
N TRP A 78 15.47 -2.67 -22.25
CA TRP A 78 15.32 -3.88 -21.44
C TRP A 78 16.65 -4.39 -20.87
N LEU A 79 17.80 -4.02 -21.44
CA LEU A 79 19.11 -4.40 -20.90
C LEU A 79 19.76 -3.28 -20.08
N ALA A 80 19.24 -2.06 -20.18
CA ALA A 80 19.74 -0.91 -19.44
C ALA A 80 19.39 -0.97 -17.94
N HIS A 81 20.34 -0.54 -17.12
CA HIS A 81 20.21 -0.34 -15.69
C HIS A 81 20.85 1.01 -15.34
N GLU A 82 20.05 2.02 -15.00
CA GLU A 82 20.55 3.37 -14.71
C GLU A 82 21.01 3.50 -13.26
N ARG A 83 20.58 2.58 -12.40
CA ARG A 83 20.85 2.58 -10.97
C ARG A 83 20.84 1.15 -10.44
N LEU A 84 21.42 0.95 -9.26
CA LEU A 84 21.23 -0.30 -8.52
C LEU A 84 19.77 -0.37 -8.06
N GLY A 85 19.11 -1.49 -8.34
CA GLY A 85 17.75 -1.75 -7.87
C GLY A 85 17.57 -3.16 -7.37
N TYR A 86 16.32 -3.51 -7.10
CA TYR A 86 15.89 -4.73 -6.42
C TYR A 86 14.91 -5.51 -7.28
N ASN A 87 14.61 -6.75 -6.87
CA ASN A 87 13.49 -7.50 -7.43
C ASN A 87 12.31 -7.49 -6.45
N CYS A 88 11.50 -6.45 -6.54
CA CYS A 88 10.33 -6.22 -5.69
C CYS A 88 9.05 -6.04 -6.51
N ARG A 89 9.01 -6.62 -7.72
CA ARG A 89 7.78 -6.64 -8.52
C ARG A 89 6.76 -7.56 -7.85
N LEU A 90 5.53 -7.09 -7.76
CA LEU A 90 4.40 -7.95 -7.39
C LEU A 90 4.09 -8.88 -8.56
N SER A 91 3.86 -10.16 -8.29
CA SER A 91 3.47 -11.12 -9.33
C SER A 91 2.05 -10.82 -9.85
N GLU A 92 1.75 -11.24 -11.08
CA GLU A 92 0.41 -11.10 -11.66
C GLU A 92 -0.66 -11.82 -10.83
N LEU A 93 -0.33 -12.98 -10.25
CA LEU A 93 -1.25 -13.73 -9.39
C LEU A 93 -1.57 -12.96 -8.11
N ASN A 94 -0.54 -12.43 -7.42
CA ASN A 94 -0.72 -11.63 -6.22
C ASN A 94 -1.49 -10.34 -6.54
N ALA A 95 -1.20 -9.69 -7.68
CA ALA A 95 -1.91 -8.50 -8.13
C ALA A 95 -3.39 -8.77 -8.43
N ALA A 96 -3.71 -9.90 -9.08
CA ALA A 96 -5.09 -10.30 -9.36
C ALA A 96 -5.90 -10.51 -8.07
N VAL A 97 -5.31 -11.15 -7.06
CA VAL A 97 -5.92 -11.28 -5.72
C VAL A 97 -6.17 -9.90 -5.11
N GLY A 98 -5.20 -9.00 -5.18
CA GLY A 98 -5.33 -7.62 -4.69
C GLY A 98 -6.45 -6.85 -5.35
N VAL A 99 -6.58 -6.92 -6.68
CA VAL A 99 -7.68 -6.27 -7.42
C VAL A 99 -9.05 -6.82 -6.99
N ALA A 100 -9.18 -8.13 -6.84
CA ALA A 100 -10.42 -8.75 -6.37
C ALA A 100 -10.77 -8.33 -4.92
N GLN A 101 -9.76 -8.20 -4.04
CA GLN A 101 -9.95 -7.77 -2.67
C GLN A 101 -10.30 -6.27 -2.57
N MET A 102 -9.63 -5.41 -3.35
CA MET A 102 -9.90 -3.96 -3.38
C MET A 102 -11.34 -3.64 -3.78
N ARG A 103 -11.94 -4.42 -4.70
CA ARG A 103 -13.37 -4.28 -5.07
C ARG A 103 -14.33 -4.52 -3.91
N ARG A 104 -13.87 -5.15 -2.83
CA ARG A 104 -14.65 -5.51 -1.64
C ARG A 104 -14.16 -4.79 -0.39
N LEU A 105 -13.31 -3.77 -0.54
CA LEU A 105 -12.65 -3.10 0.58
C LEU A 105 -13.65 -2.58 1.61
N ASP A 106 -14.71 -1.91 1.15
CA ASP A 106 -15.74 -1.33 2.03
C ASP A 106 -16.47 -2.40 2.85
N ASP A 107 -16.82 -3.52 2.21
CA ASP A 107 -17.47 -4.66 2.88
C ASP A 107 -16.55 -5.28 3.95
N LEU A 108 -15.27 -5.44 3.64
CA LEU A 108 -14.27 -6.01 4.55
C LEU A 108 -14.05 -5.10 5.76
N ILE A 109 -13.96 -3.78 5.54
CA ILE A 109 -13.85 -2.80 6.62
C ILE A 109 -15.13 -2.80 7.47
N ALA A 110 -16.30 -2.78 6.86
CA ALA A 110 -17.57 -2.81 7.57
C ALA A 110 -17.70 -4.07 8.44
N ALA A 111 -17.26 -5.24 7.95
CA ALA A 111 -17.24 -6.48 8.73
C ALA A 111 -16.34 -6.37 9.96
N ARG A 112 -15.12 -5.83 9.83
CA ARG A 112 -14.20 -5.62 10.96
C ARG A 112 -14.78 -4.64 11.98
N GLN A 113 -15.40 -3.56 11.52
CA GLN A 113 -16.05 -2.58 12.40
C GLN A 113 -17.24 -3.19 13.16
N ARG A 114 -18.02 -4.10 12.56
CA ARG A 114 -19.10 -4.81 13.27
C ARG A 114 -18.55 -5.60 14.46
N VAL A 115 -17.45 -6.33 14.26
CA VAL A 115 -16.79 -7.10 15.33
C VAL A 115 -16.25 -6.17 16.41
N ALA A 116 -15.55 -5.10 16.04
CA ALA A 116 -15.01 -4.12 16.98
C ALA A 116 -16.10 -3.46 17.84
N ARG A 117 -17.25 -3.09 17.25
CA ARG A 117 -18.41 -2.58 18.00
C ARG A 117 -18.95 -3.61 19.00
N GLY A 118 -18.97 -4.89 18.63
CA GLY A 118 -19.39 -5.97 19.51
C GLY A 118 -18.47 -6.18 20.71
N TYR A 119 -17.16 -5.95 20.55
CA TYR A 119 -16.21 -5.92 21.66
C TYR A 119 -16.44 -4.70 22.54
N MET A 120 -16.52 -3.50 21.95
CA MET A 120 -16.72 -2.26 22.71
C MET A 120 -17.99 -2.31 23.56
N SER A 121 -19.12 -2.81 23.04
CA SER A 121 -20.36 -2.90 23.82
C SER A 121 -20.26 -3.84 25.02
N ARG A 122 -19.45 -4.89 24.96
CA ARG A 122 -19.32 -5.91 26.03
C ARG A 122 -18.22 -5.58 27.03
N LEU A 123 -17.19 -4.86 26.59
CA LEU A 123 -16.02 -4.57 27.40
C LEU A 123 -16.11 -3.21 28.10
N MET A 124 -16.81 -2.23 27.52
CA MET A 124 -16.99 -0.91 28.14
C MET A 124 -17.90 -0.91 29.38
N GLY A 125 -18.67 -1.98 29.62
CA GLY A 125 -19.48 -2.17 30.83
C GLY A 125 -18.75 -2.88 31.98
N ARG A 126 -17.47 -3.23 31.82
CA ARG A 126 -16.67 -3.89 32.87
C ARG A 126 -15.69 -2.88 33.45
N GLU A 127 -15.97 -2.38 34.66
CA GLU A 127 -14.99 -1.64 35.46
C GLU A 127 -13.73 -2.51 35.64
N GLY A 128 -12.60 -2.06 35.11
CA GLY A 128 -11.31 -2.74 35.28
C GLY A 128 -10.44 -2.86 34.02
N MET A 129 -10.95 -2.56 32.83
CA MET A 129 -10.18 -2.67 31.58
C MET A 129 -9.56 -1.34 31.10
N GLY A 130 -9.37 -0.40 32.03
CA GLY A 130 -8.66 0.86 31.83
C GLY A 130 -7.60 1.03 32.90
N ARG A 131 -6.48 0.33 32.77
CA ARG A 131 -5.19 0.70 33.34
C ARG A 131 -4.11 0.39 32.32
#